data_AF-A0A938CIG3-F1
#
_entry.id   AF-A0A938CIG3-F1
#
_cell.length_a   1.000
_cell.length_b   1.000
_cell.length_c   1.000
_cell.angle_alpha   90.00
_cell.angle_beta   90.00
_cell.angle_gamma   90.00
#
_symmetry.space_group_name_H-M   'P 1'
#
loop_
_entity.id
_entity.type
_entity.pdbx_description
1 polymer ?
#
loop_
_entity_poly.entity_id
_entity_poly.type
_entity_poly.pdbx_seq_one_letter_code
_entity_poly.pdbx_strand_id
1 'polypeptide(L)' 'MCAAQGFGGRGKPRRHAIAVNGPWRITFEWADGEASAVDLEQYH' A
#
# COMPACT_ATOMS: atom_id res chain seq x y z
N MET A 1 -3.45 -14.28 5.26
CA MET A 1 -3.64 -14.31 3.80
C MET A 1 -3.20 -12.98 3.22
N CYS A 2 -2.05 -12.95 2.55
CA CYS A 2 -1.49 -11.73 1.97
C CYS A 2 -2.00 -11.61 0.52
N ALA A 3 -3.00 -10.74 0.29
CA ALA A 3 -3.48 -10.44 -1.06
C ALA A 3 -2.57 -9.37 -1.69
N ALA A 4 -1.36 -9.75 -2.09
CA ALA A 4 -0.54 -8.95 -2.99
C ALA A 4 -1.15 -9.07 -4.40
N GLN A 5 -2.08 -8.17 -4.73
CA GLN A 5 -2.79 -8.16 -6.00
C GLN A 5 -1.82 -7.84 -7.14
N GLY A 6 -1.89 -8.69 -8.19
CA GLY A 6 -0.89 -8.84 -9.23
C GLY A 6 -0.81 -7.75 -10.29
N PHE A 7 0.24 -7.91 -11.10
CA PHE A 7 0.69 -7.05 -12.18
C PHE A 7 -0.34 -6.90 -13.32
N GLY A 8 -0.75 -5.65 -13.63
CA GLY A 8 -1.42 -5.34 -14.89
C GLY A 8 -1.70 -3.84 -15.08
N GLY A 9 -1.03 -3.22 -16.05
CA GLY A 9 -1.46 -1.94 -16.63
C GLY A 9 -0.55 -0.73 -16.36
N ARG A 10 -0.06 -0.16 -17.45
CA ARG A 10 0.76 1.05 -17.58
C ARG A 10 0.18 2.26 -16.80
N GLY A 11 1.02 2.90 -15.98
CA GLY A 11 0.95 4.35 -15.73
C GLY A 11 0.38 4.85 -14.41
N LYS A 12 0.00 4.01 -13.44
CA LYS A 12 -0.43 4.48 -12.12
C LYS A 12 0.53 3.98 -11.03
N PRO A 13 1.00 4.85 -10.12
CA PRO A 13 1.83 4.43 -8.99
C PRO A 13 1.15 3.26 -8.27
N ARG A 14 1.90 2.18 -8.05
CA ARG A 14 1.35 1.05 -7.30
C ARG A 14 1.20 1.49 -5.86
N ARG A 15 -0.05 1.63 -5.42
CA ARG A 15 -0.36 1.85 -4.02
C ARG A 15 -0.40 0.50 -3.30
N HIS A 16 0.48 0.36 -2.34
CA HIS A 16 0.60 -0.79 -1.46
C HIS A 16 -0.11 -0.50 -0.14
N ALA A 17 -0.58 -1.56 0.53
CA ALA A 17 -1.22 -1.47 1.83
C ALA A 17 -0.73 -2.59 2.74
N ILE A 18 -0.34 -2.24 3.97
CA ILE A 18 0.08 -3.17 5.01
C ILE A 18 -0.86 -3.02 6.20
N ALA A 19 -1.47 -4.13 6.62
CA ALA A 19 -2.19 -4.19 7.89
C ALA A 19 -1.17 -4.31 9.02
N VAL A 20 -1.21 -3.40 9.98
CA VAL A 20 -0.29 -3.38 11.13
C VAL A 20 -0.91 -4.14 12.30
N ASN A 21 -2.15 -3.78 12.66
CA ASN A 21 -2.98 -4.49 13.61
C ASN A 21 -4.45 -4.28 13.20
N GLY A 22 -5.39 -4.86 13.95
CA GLY A 22 -6.83 -4.79 13.61
C GLY A 22 -7.30 -3.42 13.11
N PRO A 23 -7.06 -2.33 13.87
CA PRO A 23 -7.49 -0.99 13.45
C PRO A 23 -6.48 -0.22 12.59
N TRP A 24 -5.21 -0.61 12.48
CA TRP A 24 -4.22 0.22 11.77
C TRP A 24 -3.78 -0.36 10.43
N ARG A 25 -3.82 0.48 9.40
CA ARG A 25 -3.33 0.19 8.05
C ARG A 25 -2.38 1.29 7.57
N ILE A 26 -1.24 0.91 7.03
CA ILE A 26 -0.32 1.82 6.33
C ILE A 26 -0.57 1.68 4.83
N THR A 27 -0.74 2.78 4.11
CA THR A 27 -0.74 2.79 2.65
C THR A 27 0.41 3.64 2.13
N PHE A 28 1.02 3.25 1.01
CA PHE A 28 2.15 3.97 0.41
C PHE A 28 2.25 3.70 -1.07
N GLU A 29 2.82 4.61 -1.82
CA GLU A 29 3.23 4.39 -3.20
C GLU A 29 4.65 3.81 -3.23
N TRP A 30 4.90 2.88 -4.14
CA TRP A 30 6.23 2.30 -4.34
C TRP A 30 6.73 2.58 -5.77
N ALA A 31 7.84 3.29 -5.86
CA ALA A 31 8.50 3.63 -7.11
C ALA A 31 10.02 3.65 -6.92
N ASP A 32 10.76 3.15 -7.89
CA ASP A 32 12.24 3.19 -7.92
C ASP A 32 12.96 2.68 -6.64
N GLY A 33 12.32 1.76 -5.92
CA GLY A 33 12.87 1.19 -4.68
C GLY A 33 12.62 2.04 -3.43
N GLU A 34 11.88 3.14 -3.56
CA GLU A 34 11.51 4.04 -2.47
C GLU A 34 10.00 4.03 -2.22
N ALA A 35 9.64 4.32 -0.97
CA ALA A 35 8.26 4.52 -0.55
C ALA A 35 7.96 6.02 -0.47
N SER A 36 6.85 6.44 -1.07
CA SER A 36 6.35 7.82 -1.03
C SER A 36 4.86 7.86 -0.71
N ALA A 37 4.32 9.05 -0.42
CA ALA A 37 2.90 9.25 -0.08
C ALA A 37 2.39 8.26 0.98
N VAL A 38 3.13 8.15 2.09
CA VAL A 38 2.83 7.21 3.18
C VAL A 38 1.70 7.78 4.03
N ASP A 39 0.55 7.09 4.05
CA ASP A 39 -0.59 7.41 4.89
C ASP A 39 -0.78 6.35 5.97
N LEU A 40 -1.14 6.80 7.17
CA LEU A 40 -1.56 5.95 8.27
C LEU A 40 -3.06 6.07 8.45
N GLU A 41 -3.78 5.03 8.07
CA GLU A 41 -5.23 4.94 8.18
C GLU A 41 -5.62 4.13 9.41
N GLN A 42 -6.58 4.66 10.16
CA GLN A 42 -7.20 3.96 11.28
C GLN A 42 -8.60 3.51 10.85
N TYR A 43 -8.81 2.21 10.82
CA TYR A 43 -10.12 1.57 10.72
C TYR A 43 -10.73 1.51 12.13
N HIS A 44 -11.58 2.49 12.44
CA HIS A 44 -12.52 2.46 13.57
C HIS A 44 -13.94 2.52 13.05
#